data_AF-A0A661LG37-F1
#
_entry.id   AF-A0A661LG37-F1
#
_cell.length_a   1.000
_cell.length_b   1.000
_cell.length_c   1.000
_cell.angle_alpha   90.00
_cell.angle_beta   90.00
_cell.angle_gamma   90.00
#
_symmetry.space_group_name_H-M   'P 1'
#
loop_
_entity.id
_entity.type
_entity.pdbx_description
1 polymer ?
#
loop_
_entity_poly.entity_id
_entity_poly.type
_entity_poly.pdbx_seq_one_letter_code
_entity_poly.pdbx_strand_id
1 'polypeptide(L)'
;MESLKNALLILITLSLALLISPANLQAKDCAESSYHGQLGRSPALGGWGNGLGMLEKWCALPNFSFEKQGRIKGWKAKCGKCHISSYIDPATGKTDCSLCHKTKDGKGEPTIAQCKKCHVKDTAKRGDLFDEEHDIHIAMGMRCQDCHERLSDSHSDHQFAKGYVLDTTESTMKGTLSCAKCHEEKPHGNVDGGEILDSKHVNKIACVTCHTGKRPGKALKSRSWNRFTKDGKPVTKMRAPGWIPTHKWYTGKKLGHLPILGPTDLISKIYPFNVVKVSWFIERGDAELDDVIIVPEVKAADANKDRVTTVEEMRKYEKGKYKDATLVTKEMNFNVTHSI
;
A
#
# COMPACT_ATOMS: atom_id res chain seq x y z
N MET A 1 -13.74 -37.42 47.00
CA MET A 1 -13.16 -37.95 45.75
C MET A 1 -13.50 -37.12 44.52
N GLU A 2 -14.63 -36.40 44.47
CA GLU A 2 -14.97 -35.49 43.35
C GLU A 2 -14.17 -34.17 43.34
N SER A 3 -13.89 -33.56 44.50
CA SER A 3 -13.15 -32.28 44.51
C SER A 3 -11.68 -32.42 44.09
N LEU A 4 -11.08 -33.59 44.31
CA LEU A 4 -9.70 -33.88 43.90
C LEU A 4 -9.60 -34.11 42.38
N LYS A 5 -10.65 -34.66 41.75
CA LYS A 5 -10.73 -34.82 40.29
C LYS A 5 -10.88 -33.48 39.59
N ASN A 6 -11.66 -32.56 40.16
CA ASN A 6 -11.83 -31.21 39.60
C ASN A 6 -10.55 -30.37 39.75
N ALA A 7 -9.84 -30.48 40.87
CA ALA A 7 -8.55 -29.79 41.06
C ALA A 7 -7.47 -30.31 40.08
N LEU A 8 -7.43 -31.62 39.83
CA LEU A 8 -6.50 -32.23 38.89
C LEU A 8 -6.82 -31.85 37.43
N LEU A 9 -8.11 -31.77 37.08
CA LEU A 9 -8.56 -31.37 35.74
C LEU A 9 -8.28 -29.88 35.48
N ILE A 10 -8.41 -29.01 36.49
CA ILE A 10 -8.06 -27.59 36.41
C ILE A 10 -6.54 -27.41 36.30
N LEU A 11 -5.73 -28.19 37.03
CA LEU A 11 -4.27 -28.13 36.90
C LEU A 11 -3.80 -28.62 35.52
N ILE A 12 -4.39 -29.69 34.99
CA ILE A 12 -4.04 -30.21 33.66
C ILE A 12 -4.46 -29.24 32.56
N THR A 13 -5.63 -28.59 32.68
CA THR A 13 -6.10 -27.59 31.69
C THR A 13 -5.29 -26.28 31.74
N LEU A 14 -4.87 -25.80 32.93
CA LEU A 14 -3.93 -24.68 33.02
C LEU A 14 -2.54 -25.03 32.49
N SER A 15 -2.05 -26.25 32.74
CA SER A 15 -0.75 -26.71 32.24
C SER A 15 -0.74 -26.87 30.71
N LEU A 16 -1.86 -27.34 30.12
CA LEU A 16 -2.02 -27.42 28.68
C LEU A 16 -2.18 -26.03 28.04
N ALA A 17 -2.85 -25.08 28.69
CA ALA A 17 -2.96 -23.70 28.20
C ALA A 17 -1.62 -22.95 28.21
N LEU A 18 -0.72 -23.25 29.16
CA LEU A 18 0.65 -22.72 29.17
C LEU A 18 1.58 -23.38 28.15
N LEU A 19 1.30 -24.63 27.73
CA LEU A 19 2.09 -25.34 26.71
C LEU A 19 1.67 -25.02 25.26
N ILE A 20 0.53 -24.35 25.05
CA ILE A 20 0.03 -23.97 23.71
C ILE A 20 0.29 -22.48 23.40
N SER A 21 0.84 -21.71 24.34
CA SER A 21 1.38 -20.39 24.01
C SER A 21 2.80 -20.56 23.48
N PRO A 22 3.07 -20.32 22.18
CA PRO A 22 4.43 -20.32 21.70
C PRO A 22 5.17 -19.23 22.46
N ALA A 23 6.21 -19.59 23.22
CA ALA A 23 7.11 -18.67 23.91
C ALA A 23 7.91 -17.73 22.97
N ASN A 24 7.44 -17.57 21.73
CA ASN A 24 8.05 -16.80 20.65
C ASN A 24 7.02 -15.91 19.91
N LEU A 25 5.85 -15.64 20.50
CA LEU A 25 4.83 -14.75 19.93
C LEU A 25 5.14 -13.26 20.14
N GLN A 26 6.41 -12.87 20.16
CA GLN A 26 6.80 -11.47 20.11
C GLN A 26 6.59 -10.97 18.68
N ALA A 27 6.01 -9.79 18.53
CA ALA A 27 5.89 -9.14 17.22
C ALA A 27 7.29 -8.89 16.67
N LYS A 28 7.79 -9.79 15.82
CA LYS A 28 9.02 -9.58 15.07
C LYS A 28 8.81 -8.37 14.16
N ASP A 29 9.80 -7.49 14.04
CA ASP A 29 9.79 -6.44 13.00
C ASP A 29 9.83 -7.02 11.58
N CYS A 30 9.94 -8.35 11.47
CA CYS A 30 9.91 -9.10 10.24
C CYS A 30 8.51 -9.71 10.08
N ALA A 31 7.73 -9.12 9.18
CA ALA A 31 6.53 -9.75 8.67
C ALA A 31 6.89 -10.55 7.40
N GLU A 32 6.35 -11.77 7.25
CA GLU A 32 6.64 -12.73 6.17
C GLU A 32 5.99 -12.40 4.83
N SER A 33 6.73 -11.85 3.90
CA SER A 33 6.58 -12.09 2.47
C SER A 33 5.56 -11.25 1.63
N SER A 34 6.06 -10.32 0.77
CA SER A 34 5.41 -9.57 -0.34
C SER A 34 6.34 -9.15 -1.55
N TYR A 35 6.03 -9.42 -2.86
CA TYR A 35 6.80 -9.18 -4.12
C TYR A 35 6.22 -7.99 -4.93
N HIS A 36 7.07 -7.32 -5.72
CA HIS A 36 6.77 -6.10 -6.48
C HIS A 36 6.08 -6.30 -7.84
N GLY A 37 6.03 -7.53 -8.35
CA GLY A 37 5.28 -7.85 -9.56
C GLY A 37 5.81 -9.11 -10.21
N GLN A 38 4.96 -10.14 -10.28
CA GLN A 38 5.19 -11.23 -11.22
C GLN A 38 5.25 -10.59 -12.62
N LEU A 39 6.33 -10.76 -13.37
CA LEU A 39 6.34 -10.52 -14.83
C LEU A 39 5.46 -11.56 -15.55
N GLY A 40 4.39 -12.02 -14.90
CA GLY A 40 3.40 -12.94 -15.38
C GLY A 40 2.24 -12.14 -15.95
N ARG A 41 1.94 -12.39 -17.22
CA ARG A 41 0.82 -11.77 -17.92
C ARG A 41 -0.50 -12.07 -17.18
N SER A 42 -1.52 -11.24 -17.36
CA SER A 42 -2.88 -11.64 -16.95
C SER A 42 -3.28 -12.93 -17.69
N PRO A 43 -4.25 -13.70 -17.18
CA PRO A 43 -4.74 -14.88 -17.90
C PRO A 43 -5.37 -14.45 -19.24
N ALA A 44 -5.98 -13.26 -19.27
CA ALA A 44 -6.50 -12.60 -20.46
C ALA A 44 -5.42 -12.22 -21.51
N LEU A 45 -4.13 -12.24 -21.14
CA LEU A 45 -2.99 -12.01 -22.03
C LEU A 45 -2.06 -13.23 -22.11
N GLY A 46 -2.51 -14.41 -21.65
CA GLY A 46 -1.79 -15.68 -21.75
C GLY A 46 -0.61 -15.82 -20.79
N GLY A 47 -0.74 -15.32 -19.55
CA GLY A 47 0.28 -15.48 -18.50
C GLY A 47 -0.29 -15.94 -17.17
N TRP A 48 0.58 -15.98 -16.17
CA TRP A 48 0.34 -16.57 -14.86
C TRP A 48 0.22 -15.46 -13.80
N GLY A 49 -0.89 -15.41 -13.08
CA GLY A 49 -1.26 -14.31 -12.17
C GLY A 49 -2.52 -13.58 -12.65
N ASN A 50 -3.12 -12.70 -11.84
CA ASN A 50 -4.28 -11.91 -12.29
C ASN A 50 -3.89 -10.73 -13.22
N GLY A 51 -2.59 -10.59 -13.53
CA GLY A 51 -1.99 -9.50 -14.31
C GLY A 51 -2.08 -8.13 -13.65
N LEU A 52 -2.37 -8.10 -12.34
CA LEU A 52 -2.45 -6.92 -11.52
C LEU A 52 -1.18 -6.71 -10.67
N GLY A 53 -0.07 -7.41 -10.93
CA GLY A 53 1.08 -7.40 -10.02
C GLY A 53 1.81 -6.08 -9.84
N MET A 54 1.54 -5.11 -10.71
CA MET A 54 1.90 -3.69 -10.50
C MET A 54 0.68 -2.76 -10.43
N LEU A 55 -0.51 -3.34 -10.43
CA LEU A 55 -1.78 -2.66 -10.24
C LEU A 55 -2.16 -2.82 -8.78
N GLU A 56 -1.78 -1.81 -8.01
CA GLU A 56 -2.50 -1.48 -6.80
C GLU A 56 -4.01 -1.47 -7.16
N LYS A 57 -4.79 -2.51 -6.78
CA LYS A 57 -6.28 -2.53 -6.72
C LYS A 57 -6.85 -1.18 -6.28
N TRP A 58 -6.06 -0.42 -5.53
CA TRP A 58 -6.42 0.89 -5.02
C TRP A 58 -5.57 2.04 -5.58
N CYS A 59 -5.56 2.14 -6.91
CA CYS A 59 -5.45 3.43 -7.60
C CYS A 59 -6.78 4.22 -7.46
N ALA A 60 -7.31 4.39 -6.24
CA ALA A 60 -8.47 5.25 -6.04
C ALA A 60 -8.10 6.74 -5.88
N LEU A 61 -6.81 7.06 -6.02
CA LEU A 61 -6.38 8.39 -6.44
C LEU A 61 -6.77 8.71 -7.89
N PRO A 62 -6.95 7.75 -8.81
CA PRO A 62 -7.65 8.02 -10.06
C PRO A 62 -9.14 7.64 -10.18
N ASN A 63 -9.76 6.91 -9.23
CA ASN A 63 -11.15 6.38 -9.35
C ASN A 63 -11.38 5.67 -10.68
N PHE A 64 -10.68 4.55 -10.81
CA PHE A 64 -10.43 3.88 -12.07
C PHE A 64 -10.85 2.41 -12.00
N SER A 65 -11.58 1.93 -13.02
CA SER A 65 -11.89 0.51 -13.20
C SER A 65 -11.16 -0.02 -14.43
N PHE A 66 -10.31 -1.05 -14.25
CA PHE A 66 -9.62 -1.70 -15.37
C PHE A 66 -10.60 -2.41 -16.31
N GLU A 67 -11.67 -2.98 -15.79
CA GLU A 67 -12.68 -3.64 -16.61
C GLU A 67 -13.44 -2.64 -17.48
N LYS A 68 -13.93 -1.56 -16.87
CA LYS A 68 -14.75 -0.54 -17.55
C LYS A 68 -13.91 0.43 -18.39
N GLN A 69 -12.64 0.66 -18.03
CA GLN A 69 -11.78 1.68 -18.62
C GLN A 69 -10.42 1.16 -19.13
N GLY A 70 -10.15 -0.15 -19.09
CA GLY A 70 -8.86 -0.78 -19.46
C GLY A 70 -8.42 -0.66 -20.92
N ARG A 71 -9.13 0.15 -21.71
CA ARG A 71 -8.79 0.49 -23.09
C ARG A 71 -8.60 1.99 -23.29
N ILE A 72 -8.09 2.72 -22.27
CA ILE A 72 -7.83 4.16 -22.42
C ILE A 72 -6.93 4.37 -23.64
N LYS A 73 -7.40 5.16 -24.62
CA LYS A 73 -6.57 5.62 -25.72
C LYS A 73 -5.35 6.35 -25.13
N GLY A 74 -4.15 5.84 -25.40
CA GLY A 74 -2.90 6.34 -24.81
C GLY A 74 -2.52 5.76 -23.44
N TRP A 75 -3.21 4.73 -22.94
CA TRP A 75 -2.83 4.00 -21.71
C TRP A 75 -1.38 3.51 -21.76
N LYS A 76 -0.97 2.87 -22.86
CA LYS A 76 0.42 2.40 -23.03
C LYS A 76 1.43 3.55 -22.89
N ALA A 77 1.11 4.73 -23.42
CA ALA A 77 2.00 5.90 -23.37
C ALA A 77 2.10 6.54 -21.97
N LYS A 78 1.00 6.51 -21.19
CA LYS A 78 0.92 7.19 -19.88
C LYS A 78 1.10 6.26 -18.68
N CYS A 79 0.47 5.10 -18.70
CA CYS A 79 0.43 4.14 -17.59
C CYS A 79 1.33 2.92 -17.84
N GLY A 80 1.52 2.54 -19.11
CA GLY A 80 2.35 1.38 -19.49
C GLY A 80 3.81 1.48 -19.04
N LYS A 81 4.36 2.70 -18.94
CA LYS A 81 5.72 2.93 -18.41
C LYS A 81 5.91 2.52 -16.95
N CYS A 82 4.81 2.37 -16.20
CA CYS A 82 4.82 1.95 -14.80
C CYS A 82 4.13 0.61 -14.54
N HIS A 83 3.39 0.09 -15.50
CA HIS A 83 2.75 -1.23 -15.44
C HIS A 83 3.47 -2.17 -16.41
N ILE A 84 4.74 -2.44 -16.10
CA ILE A 84 5.72 -3.00 -17.04
C ILE A 84 5.38 -4.42 -17.53
N SER A 85 4.58 -5.18 -16.77
CA SER A 85 4.09 -6.52 -17.16
C SER A 85 3.18 -6.49 -18.41
N SER A 86 2.75 -5.30 -18.83
CA SER A 86 1.83 -5.08 -19.94
C SER A 86 2.40 -4.18 -21.05
N TYR A 87 3.60 -3.64 -20.87
CA TYR A 87 4.25 -2.77 -21.83
C TYR A 87 5.21 -3.56 -22.72
N ILE A 88 4.93 -3.50 -24.03
CA ILE A 88 5.80 -4.00 -25.08
C ILE A 88 6.23 -2.77 -25.88
N ASP A 89 7.55 -2.58 -26.03
CA ASP A 89 8.11 -1.54 -26.90
C ASP A 89 7.58 -1.79 -28.33
N PRO A 90 6.76 -0.88 -28.88
CA PRO A 90 6.18 -1.06 -30.21
C PRO A 90 7.22 -1.20 -31.33
N ALA A 91 8.44 -0.68 -31.11
CA ALA A 91 9.51 -0.75 -32.09
C ALA A 91 10.23 -2.10 -32.11
N THR A 92 10.22 -2.85 -30.99
CA THR A 92 11.01 -4.09 -30.86
C THR A 92 10.17 -5.33 -30.58
N GLY A 93 8.91 -5.18 -30.19
CA GLY A 93 8.05 -6.30 -29.80
C GLY A 93 8.48 -6.97 -28.49
N LYS A 94 9.40 -6.37 -27.73
CA LYS A 94 9.94 -6.89 -26.46
C LYS A 94 9.64 -5.95 -25.29
N THR A 95 9.77 -6.47 -24.06
CA THR A 95 9.77 -5.63 -22.84
C THR A 95 10.92 -4.64 -22.91
N ASP A 96 10.67 -3.37 -22.63
CA ASP A 96 11.72 -2.35 -22.57
C ASP A 96 12.45 -2.42 -21.23
N CYS A 97 13.57 -3.13 -21.20
CA CYS A 97 14.37 -3.27 -19.98
C CYS A 97 14.95 -1.93 -19.51
N SER A 98 15.03 -0.90 -20.37
CA SER A 98 15.56 0.42 -20.00
C SER A 98 14.68 1.20 -19.00
N LEU A 99 13.47 0.69 -18.72
CA LEU A 99 12.62 1.19 -17.64
C LEU A 99 13.34 1.07 -16.29
N CYS A 100 14.01 -0.07 -16.05
CA CYS A 100 14.71 -0.36 -14.80
C CYS A 100 16.24 -0.42 -14.98
N HIS A 101 16.74 -0.79 -16.15
CA HIS A 101 18.17 -0.97 -16.44
C HIS A 101 18.73 0.17 -17.28
N LYS A 102 20.06 0.29 -17.32
CA LYS A 102 20.74 1.33 -18.10
C LYS A 102 20.53 1.13 -19.60
N THR A 103 20.39 -0.11 -20.05
CA THR A 103 20.30 -0.48 -21.47
C THR A 103 19.07 -1.34 -21.77
N LYS A 104 18.67 -1.37 -23.05
CA LYS A 104 17.53 -2.16 -23.54
C LYS A 104 17.74 -3.68 -23.42
N ASP A 105 18.97 -4.16 -23.35
CA ASP A 105 19.31 -5.56 -23.13
C ASP A 105 19.41 -5.95 -21.64
N GLY A 106 19.01 -5.06 -20.73
CA GLY A 106 18.94 -5.36 -19.29
C GLY A 106 20.27 -5.23 -18.54
N LYS A 107 21.28 -4.56 -19.12
CA LYS A 107 22.56 -4.34 -18.43
C LYS A 107 22.54 -3.07 -17.58
N GLY A 108 23.33 -3.09 -16.52
CA GLY A 108 23.45 -2.01 -15.54
C GLY A 108 22.39 -2.10 -14.46
N GLU A 109 22.80 -1.75 -13.24
CA GLU A 109 21.92 -1.79 -12.08
C GLU A 109 20.91 -0.64 -12.09
N PRO A 110 19.70 -0.87 -11.53
CA PRO A 110 18.73 0.19 -11.34
C PRO A 110 19.26 1.32 -10.45
N THR A 111 18.90 2.54 -10.84
CA THR A 111 19.15 3.77 -10.10
C THR A 111 17.88 4.25 -9.42
N ILE A 112 18.02 5.06 -8.38
CA ILE A 112 16.89 5.74 -7.72
C ILE A 112 16.03 6.50 -8.73
N ALA A 113 16.66 7.17 -9.71
CA ALA A 113 15.97 7.90 -10.76
C ALA A 113 15.06 7.01 -11.62
N GLN A 114 15.45 5.76 -11.90
CA GLN A 114 14.61 4.80 -12.63
C GLN A 114 13.39 4.39 -11.81
N CYS A 115 13.56 4.08 -10.52
CA CYS A 115 12.45 3.74 -9.62
C CYS A 115 11.47 4.93 -9.45
N LYS A 116 12.00 6.15 -9.30
CA LYS A 116 11.20 7.38 -9.12
C LYS A 116 10.30 7.70 -10.30
N LYS A 117 10.56 7.21 -11.52
CA LYS A 117 9.66 7.40 -12.68
C LYS A 117 8.22 6.99 -12.36
N CYS A 118 8.06 5.96 -11.52
CA CYS A 118 6.76 5.44 -11.12
C CYS A 118 6.45 5.71 -9.64
N HIS A 119 7.47 5.63 -8.79
CA HIS A 119 7.35 5.88 -7.35
C HIS A 119 7.23 7.36 -6.97
N VAL A 120 7.30 8.30 -7.91
CA VAL A 120 6.96 9.72 -7.63
C VAL A 120 5.55 9.90 -7.05
N LYS A 121 4.64 8.94 -7.29
CA LYS A 121 3.31 8.94 -6.69
C LYS A 121 3.34 8.73 -5.17
N ASP A 122 4.38 8.12 -4.62
CA ASP A 122 4.53 7.94 -3.18
C ASP A 122 4.72 9.28 -2.45
N THR A 123 5.26 10.31 -3.11
CA THR A 123 5.22 11.68 -2.57
C THR A 123 3.78 12.12 -2.33
N ALA A 124 2.92 12.00 -3.35
CA ALA A 124 1.51 12.39 -3.20
C ALA A 124 0.72 11.49 -2.24
N LYS A 125 1.12 10.22 -2.03
CA LYS A 125 0.44 9.28 -1.13
C LYS A 125 0.92 9.36 0.32
N ARG A 126 2.22 9.56 0.55
CA ARG A 126 2.90 9.32 1.83
C ARG A 126 3.76 10.51 2.28
N GLY A 127 3.96 11.50 1.40
CA GLY A 127 4.85 12.62 1.65
C GLY A 127 6.32 12.23 1.59
N ASP A 128 6.63 11.10 0.97
CA ASP A 128 8.00 10.57 0.84
C ASP A 128 8.77 11.37 -0.22
N LEU A 129 10.00 11.74 0.12
CA LEU A 129 11.02 12.24 -0.79
C LEU A 129 12.17 11.23 -0.81
N PHE A 130 12.76 11.05 -2.00
CA PHE A 130 13.74 10.01 -2.31
C PHE A 130 15.02 10.68 -2.81
N ASP A 131 15.73 11.31 -1.90
CA ASP A 131 16.98 12.03 -2.11
C ASP A 131 17.77 12.10 -0.80
N GLU A 132 19.05 12.45 -0.91
CA GLU A 132 20.02 12.42 0.20
C GLU A 132 19.69 13.41 1.32
N GLU A 133 18.99 14.52 1.00
CA GLU A 133 18.61 15.52 1.99
C GLU A 133 17.52 15.00 2.94
N HIS A 134 16.66 14.12 2.44
CA HIS A 134 15.44 13.70 3.15
C HIS A 134 15.45 12.24 3.59
N ASP A 135 16.41 11.42 3.16
CA ASP A 135 16.52 10.01 3.57
C ASP A 135 17.98 9.63 3.82
N ILE A 136 18.31 9.30 5.08
CA ILE A 136 19.67 8.98 5.49
C ILE A 136 20.23 7.74 4.77
N HIS A 137 19.38 6.78 4.40
CA HIS A 137 19.85 5.58 3.69
C HIS A 137 20.34 5.95 2.29
N ILE A 138 19.62 6.84 1.61
CA ILE A 138 20.03 7.37 0.31
C ILE A 138 21.30 8.22 0.46
N ALA A 139 21.39 9.04 1.52
CA ALA A 139 22.60 9.82 1.83
C ALA A 139 23.83 8.94 2.05
N MET A 140 23.65 7.75 2.60
CA MET A 140 24.70 6.74 2.79
C MET A 140 24.99 5.92 1.52
N GLY A 141 24.41 6.28 0.38
CA GLY A 141 24.64 5.64 -0.91
C GLY A 141 23.77 4.40 -1.18
N MET A 142 22.79 4.10 -0.33
CA MET A 142 21.87 2.99 -0.58
C MET A 142 20.89 3.33 -1.71
N ARG A 143 20.57 2.31 -2.49
CA ARG A 143 19.59 2.32 -3.57
C ARG A 143 18.36 1.51 -3.16
N CYS A 144 17.29 1.68 -3.91
CA CYS A 144 16.01 1.03 -3.64
C CYS A 144 16.15 -0.48 -3.45
N GLN A 145 16.91 -1.14 -4.34
CA GLN A 145 17.11 -2.59 -4.34
C GLN A 145 17.99 -3.12 -3.21
N ASP A 146 18.69 -2.25 -2.47
CA ASP A 146 19.50 -2.67 -1.32
C ASP A 146 18.59 -3.04 -0.12
N CYS A 147 17.40 -2.43 -0.05
CA CYS A 147 16.31 -2.91 0.82
C CYS A 147 15.33 -3.81 0.04
N HIS A 148 14.83 -3.33 -1.10
CA HIS A 148 13.90 -4.04 -1.97
C HIS A 148 14.61 -5.11 -2.80
N GLU A 149 15.14 -6.13 -2.13
CA GLU A 149 15.99 -7.14 -2.76
C GLU A 149 15.32 -7.84 -3.94
N ARG A 150 16.12 -8.12 -4.97
CA ARG A 150 15.71 -8.97 -6.08
C ARG A 150 15.54 -10.40 -5.59
N LEU A 151 14.37 -10.98 -5.84
CA LEU A 151 13.99 -12.35 -5.50
C LEU A 151 13.59 -13.11 -6.76
N SER A 152 13.65 -14.43 -6.67
CA SER A 152 13.28 -15.35 -7.76
C SER A 152 12.31 -16.42 -7.27
N ASP A 153 11.36 -16.80 -8.14
CA ASP A 153 10.48 -17.95 -7.95
C ASP A 153 10.37 -18.78 -9.23
N SER A 154 9.47 -19.77 -9.25
CA SER A 154 9.24 -20.64 -10.42
C SER A 154 8.67 -19.90 -11.65
N HIS A 155 8.27 -18.65 -11.51
CA HIS A 155 7.60 -17.86 -12.56
C HIS A 155 8.40 -16.64 -13.00
N SER A 156 9.27 -16.09 -12.17
CA SER A 156 10.07 -14.90 -12.47
C SER A 156 11.29 -14.80 -11.57
N ASP A 157 12.39 -14.36 -12.17
CA ASP A 157 13.64 -14.00 -11.49
C ASP A 157 13.79 -12.48 -11.31
N HIS A 158 12.72 -11.70 -11.47
CA HIS A 158 12.72 -10.22 -11.38
C HIS A 158 11.67 -9.75 -10.37
N GLN A 159 11.51 -10.50 -9.28
CA GLN A 159 10.69 -10.05 -8.16
C GLN A 159 11.50 -9.08 -7.30
N PHE A 160 10.84 -8.10 -6.67
CA PHE A 160 11.49 -7.28 -5.64
C PHE A 160 10.72 -7.40 -4.33
N ALA A 161 11.42 -7.58 -3.20
CA ALA A 161 10.79 -7.56 -1.89
C ALA A 161 10.06 -6.23 -1.68
N LYS A 162 8.83 -6.24 -1.20
CA LYS A 162 7.96 -5.07 -1.02
C LYS A 162 7.54 -4.86 0.43
N GLY A 163 7.63 -5.91 1.26
CA GLY A 163 7.12 -5.88 2.63
C GLY A 163 5.61 -5.64 2.69
N TYR A 164 5.11 -5.25 3.87
CA TYR A 164 3.68 -5.21 4.17
C TYR A 164 3.09 -3.81 4.07
N VAL A 165 3.00 -3.33 2.84
CA VAL A 165 2.26 -2.10 2.56
C VAL A 165 0.78 -2.41 2.38
N LEU A 166 -0.11 -1.66 3.05
CA LEU A 166 -1.55 -1.91 3.06
C LEU A 166 -2.23 -1.73 1.70
N ASP A 167 -1.71 -0.87 0.82
CA ASP A 167 -2.29 -0.58 -0.50
C ASP A 167 -1.88 -1.58 -1.57
N THR A 168 -1.63 -2.83 -1.17
CA THR A 168 -1.16 -3.91 -2.02
C THR A 168 -2.19 -5.01 -2.20
N THR A 169 -2.18 -5.61 -3.39
CA THR A 169 -3.45 -5.99 -4.02
C THR A 169 -3.41 -7.36 -4.65
N GLU A 170 -2.21 -7.91 -4.82
CA GLU A 170 -2.00 -9.30 -5.17
C GLU A 170 -1.66 -10.11 -3.93
N SER A 171 -2.21 -11.32 -3.82
CA SER A 171 -1.90 -12.26 -2.73
C SER A 171 -0.60 -13.05 -2.97
N THR A 172 -0.03 -12.95 -4.18
CA THR A 172 1.19 -13.67 -4.61
C THR A 172 2.48 -13.00 -4.15
N MET A 173 2.37 -11.81 -3.57
CA MET A 173 3.51 -11.06 -3.14
C MET A 173 4.26 -11.87 -2.04
N LYS A 174 5.60 -12.13 -2.17
CA LYS A 174 6.52 -12.66 -1.12
C LYS A 174 7.86 -11.87 -0.91
N GLY A 175 8.58 -11.97 0.23
CA GLY A 175 9.67 -11.03 0.69
C GLY A 175 9.37 -10.06 1.87
N THR A 176 10.22 -10.02 2.91
CA THR A 176 10.09 -9.15 4.11
C THR A 176 10.98 -7.91 4.00
N LEU A 177 10.53 -6.75 4.48
CA LEU A 177 11.40 -5.58 4.71
C LEU A 177 11.39 -5.25 6.19
N SER A 178 12.57 -5.20 6.80
CA SER A 178 12.72 -4.90 8.22
C SER A 178 14.02 -4.12 8.45
N CYS A 179 13.95 -3.13 9.34
CA CYS A 179 15.11 -2.39 9.82
C CYS A 179 16.12 -3.33 10.50
N ALA A 180 15.63 -4.37 11.17
CA ALA A 180 16.44 -5.33 11.94
C ALA A 180 17.33 -6.22 11.05
N LYS A 181 17.25 -6.09 9.73
CA LYS A 181 18.18 -6.76 8.81
C LYS A 181 19.57 -6.11 8.81
N CYS A 182 19.63 -4.81 9.06
CA CYS A 182 20.87 -4.03 9.05
C CYS A 182 21.15 -3.36 10.41
N HIS A 183 20.13 -3.16 11.23
CA HIS A 183 20.24 -2.61 12.57
C HIS A 183 20.03 -3.71 13.62
N GLU A 184 20.68 -3.56 14.77
CA GLU A 184 20.43 -4.43 15.91
C GLU A 184 18.99 -4.27 16.42
N GLU A 185 18.43 -5.30 17.07
CA GLU A 185 17.09 -5.23 17.67
C GLU A 185 17.00 -4.20 18.81
N LYS A 186 18.14 -3.86 19.41
CA LYS A 186 18.28 -2.87 20.49
C LYS A 186 19.32 -1.80 20.12
N PRO A 187 19.03 -0.93 19.13
CA PRO A 187 20.04 -0.07 18.54
C PRO A 187 20.31 1.22 19.35
N HIS A 188 19.65 1.42 20.49
CA HIS A 188 19.65 2.71 21.18
C HIS A 188 20.66 2.81 22.33
N GLY A 189 21.57 1.85 22.51
CA GLY A 189 22.52 1.83 23.64
C GLY A 189 23.40 3.07 23.82
N ASN A 190 23.53 3.90 22.78
CA ASN A 190 24.39 5.11 22.78
C ASN A 190 23.63 6.43 22.95
N VAL A 191 22.31 6.41 23.23
CA VAL A 191 21.52 7.62 23.46
C VAL A 191 20.97 7.66 24.89
N ASP A 192 20.76 8.87 25.40
CA ASP A 192 20.10 9.05 26.70
C ASP A 192 18.69 8.43 26.67
N GLY A 193 18.35 7.66 27.70
CA GLY A 193 17.13 6.85 27.74
C GLY A 193 17.11 5.65 26.77
N GLY A 194 18.24 5.28 26.16
CA GLY A 194 18.37 4.18 25.20
C GLY A 194 17.81 2.85 25.69
N GLU A 195 18.10 2.49 26.95
CA GLU A 195 17.55 1.28 27.59
C GLU A 195 16.01 1.28 27.58
N ILE A 196 15.36 2.42 27.79
CA ILE A 196 13.90 2.54 27.78
C ILE A 196 13.35 2.37 26.35
N LEU A 197 14.05 2.88 25.35
CA LEU A 197 13.69 2.69 23.94
C LEU A 197 13.78 1.20 23.57
N ASP A 198 14.89 0.56 23.92
CA ASP A 198 15.19 -0.84 23.59
C ASP A 198 14.38 -1.87 24.39
N SER A 199 14.02 -1.58 25.64
CA SER A 199 13.25 -2.50 26.50
C SER A 199 11.74 -2.31 26.39
N LYS A 200 11.26 -1.08 26.15
CA LYS A 200 9.82 -0.78 26.19
C LYS A 200 9.24 -0.38 24.83
N HIS A 201 9.95 0.41 24.02
CA HIS A 201 9.37 0.99 22.81
C HIS A 201 9.42 0.04 21.62
N VAL A 202 10.59 -0.51 21.30
CA VAL A 202 10.75 -1.37 20.11
C VAL A 202 9.81 -2.57 20.10
N ASN A 203 9.34 -3.03 21.28
CA ASN A 203 8.36 -4.11 21.41
C ASN A 203 6.94 -3.74 20.94
N LYS A 204 6.58 -2.45 20.93
CA LYS A 204 5.21 -1.98 20.64
C LYS A 204 5.13 -0.87 19.60
N ILE A 205 6.26 -0.27 19.24
CA ILE A 205 6.36 0.84 18.29
C ILE A 205 7.33 0.41 17.20
N ALA A 206 6.88 0.41 15.94
CA ALA A 206 7.75 0.10 14.81
C ALA A 206 8.80 1.21 14.64
N CYS A 207 10.02 0.86 14.22
CA CYS A 207 11.13 1.81 14.07
C CYS A 207 10.72 3.04 13.23
N VAL A 208 10.01 2.80 12.12
CA VAL A 208 9.53 3.85 11.22
C VAL A 208 8.59 4.87 11.89
N THR A 209 7.91 4.53 12.98
CA THR A 209 7.04 5.48 13.72
C THR A 209 7.85 6.65 14.28
N CYS A 210 9.00 6.38 14.90
CA CYS A 210 9.86 7.43 15.44
C CYS A 210 10.76 8.02 14.36
N HIS A 211 11.31 7.17 13.49
CA HIS A 211 12.37 7.55 12.57
C HIS A 211 11.89 8.28 11.30
N THR A 212 10.62 8.19 10.90
CA THR A 212 10.12 8.92 9.71
C THR A 212 9.57 10.32 10.01
N GLY A 213 9.29 10.63 11.28
CA GLY A 213 8.95 11.97 11.78
C GLY A 213 7.92 12.78 10.95
N LYS A 214 8.16 14.09 10.90
CA LYS A 214 7.36 15.02 10.08
C LYS A 214 7.68 14.79 8.61
N ARG A 215 6.65 14.71 7.78
CA ARG A 215 6.82 14.36 6.37
C ARG A 215 7.31 15.56 5.55
N PRO A 216 8.38 15.40 4.76
CA PRO A 216 8.95 16.50 4.00
C PRO A 216 8.12 16.85 2.75
N GLY A 217 7.40 15.88 2.18
CA GLY A 217 6.57 16.08 1.00
C GLY A 217 5.12 16.49 1.30
N LYS A 218 4.50 17.16 0.32
CA LYS A 218 3.03 17.30 0.25
C LYS A 218 2.41 15.93 0.02
N ALA A 219 1.34 15.61 0.75
CA ALA A 219 0.60 14.36 0.59
C ALA A 219 -0.90 14.60 0.47
N LEU A 220 -1.66 13.64 -0.04
CA LEU A 220 -3.10 13.78 -0.13
C LEU A 220 -3.71 13.78 1.29
N LYS A 221 -4.63 14.70 1.55
CA LYS A 221 -5.49 14.70 2.75
C LYS A 221 -6.86 14.09 2.46
N SER A 222 -7.45 14.50 1.33
CA SER A 222 -8.76 13.98 0.91
C SER A 222 -8.99 14.16 -0.58
N ARG A 223 -9.80 13.29 -1.18
CA ARG A 223 -10.29 13.42 -2.56
C ARG A 223 -11.76 13.03 -2.67
N SER A 224 -12.55 13.86 -3.34
CA SER A 224 -13.96 13.57 -3.62
C SER A 224 -14.16 13.36 -5.12
N TRP A 225 -14.66 12.19 -5.50
CA TRP A 225 -14.93 11.82 -6.88
C TRP A 225 -16.31 12.20 -7.38
N ASN A 226 -17.14 12.74 -6.50
CA ASN A 226 -18.44 13.31 -6.81
C ASN A 226 -18.47 14.84 -6.73
N ARG A 227 -17.32 15.50 -6.50
CA ARG A 227 -17.24 16.96 -6.41
C ARG A 227 -16.14 17.46 -7.33
N PHE A 228 -16.43 18.48 -8.12
CA PHE A 228 -15.52 18.96 -9.15
C PHE A 228 -15.20 20.46 -8.99
N THR A 229 -13.96 20.80 -9.33
CA THR A 229 -13.50 22.18 -9.50
C THR A 229 -14.09 22.78 -10.76
N LYS A 230 -13.91 24.10 -10.97
CA LYS A 230 -14.33 24.79 -12.22
C LYS A 230 -13.73 24.13 -13.46
N ASP A 231 -12.50 23.63 -13.37
CA ASP A 231 -11.80 22.94 -14.46
C ASP A 231 -12.25 21.47 -14.63
N GLY A 232 -13.31 21.06 -13.92
CA GLY A 232 -13.80 19.69 -13.91
C GLY A 232 -12.88 18.70 -13.20
N LYS A 233 -11.82 19.12 -12.50
CA LYS A 233 -10.97 18.17 -11.76
C LYS A 233 -11.64 17.78 -10.43
N PRO A 234 -11.50 16.53 -9.95
CA PRO A 234 -11.99 16.12 -8.63
C PRO A 234 -11.43 17.02 -7.52
N VAL A 235 -12.28 17.44 -6.59
CA VAL A 235 -11.87 18.25 -5.44
C VAL A 235 -10.87 17.45 -4.62
N THR A 236 -9.68 18.02 -4.49
CA THR A 236 -8.51 17.40 -3.87
C THR A 236 -7.97 18.36 -2.82
N LYS A 237 -7.75 17.90 -1.59
CA LYS A 237 -7.05 18.65 -0.55
C LYS A 237 -5.72 17.97 -0.25
N MET A 238 -4.65 18.76 -0.24
CA MET A 238 -3.31 18.29 0.09
C MET A 238 -2.94 18.71 1.53
N ARG A 239 -2.07 17.92 2.14
CA ARG A 239 -1.28 18.26 3.33
C ARG A 239 -0.09 19.09 2.86
N ALA A 240 0.24 20.14 3.61
CA ALA A 240 1.50 20.87 3.43
C ALA A 240 2.66 20.08 4.04
N PRO A 241 3.91 20.27 3.59
CA PRO A 241 5.10 19.74 4.25
C PRO A 241 5.11 20.00 5.76
N GLY A 242 5.75 19.12 6.52
CA GLY A 242 5.80 19.20 7.99
C GLY A 242 4.61 18.56 8.70
N TRP A 243 3.72 17.88 7.98
CA TRP A 243 2.59 17.16 8.56
C TRP A 243 3.05 15.88 9.28
N ILE A 244 2.34 15.50 10.34
CA ILE A 244 2.67 14.33 11.17
C ILE A 244 1.76 13.17 10.76
N PRO A 245 2.31 11.95 10.50
CA PRO A 245 1.52 10.75 10.26
C PRO A 245 0.57 10.41 11.40
N THR A 246 -0.55 9.77 11.05
CA THR A 246 -1.42 9.18 12.07
C THR A 246 -0.86 7.84 12.48
N HIS A 247 -0.71 7.63 13.78
CA HIS A 247 -0.20 6.40 14.35
C HIS A 247 -1.34 5.43 14.63
N LYS A 248 -1.23 4.20 14.12
CA LYS A 248 -2.28 3.17 14.25
C LYS A 248 -1.65 1.82 14.56
N TRP A 249 -2.35 0.98 15.33
CA TRP A 249 -1.95 -0.41 15.56
C TRP A 249 -2.08 -1.22 14.28
N TYR A 250 -1.00 -1.91 13.94
CA TYR A 250 -0.91 -2.72 12.73
C TYR A 250 -0.10 -4.00 13.02
N THR A 251 -0.61 -5.14 12.56
CA THR A 251 0.00 -6.45 12.78
C THR A 251 1.05 -6.81 11.74
N GLY A 252 1.31 -5.93 10.77
CA GLY A 252 2.12 -6.30 9.63
C GLY A 252 1.47 -7.41 8.79
N LYS A 253 0.16 -7.68 8.94
CA LYS A 253 -0.57 -8.67 8.13
C LYS A 253 -1.76 -8.01 7.44
N LYS A 254 -2.08 -8.49 6.23
CA LYS A 254 -3.30 -8.07 5.51
C LYS A 254 -4.50 -8.83 6.09
N LEU A 255 -5.26 -8.20 6.98
CA LEU A 255 -6.51 -8.76 7.52
C LEU A 255 -7.77 -8.31 6.74
N GLY A 256 -7.62 -7.75 5.53
CA GLY A 256 -8.73 -7.28 4.69
C GLY A 256 -8.47 -5.92 4.05
N HIS A 257 -9.53 -5.26 3.56
CA HIS A 257 -9.43 -3.96 2.87
C HIS A 257 -9.04 -2.80 3.81
N LEU A 258 -9.17 -2.94 5.14
CA LEU A 258 -8.85 -1.89 6.12
C LEU A 258 -8.47 -2.47 7.50
N PRO A 259 -7.32 -3.14 7.67
CA PRO A 259 -6.97 -3.73 8.95
C PRO A 259 -6.22 -2.70 9.82
N ILE A 260 -6.96 -1.76 10.38
CA ILE A 260 -6.52 -1.02 11.56
C ILE A 260 -7.08 -1.79 12.76
N LEU A 261 -6.19 -2.30 13.60
CA LEU A 261 -6.59 -3.06 14.76
C LEU A 261 -6.74 -2.17 15.98
N GLY A 262 -7.50 -2.67 16.96
CA GLY A 262 -7.60 -2.06 18.28
C GLY A 262 -6.33 -2.30 19.11
N PRO A 263 -6.14 -1.56 20.21
CA PRO A 263 -4.97 -1.65 21.09
C PRO A 263 -4.78 -3.00 21.81
N THR A 264 -5.72 -3.95 21.67
CA THR A 264 -5.77 -5.22 22.41
C THR A 264 -5.10 -6.40 21.69
N ASP A 265 -4.65 -6.23 20.45
CA ASP A 265 -4.05 -7.34 19.70
C ASP A 265 -2.55 -7.47 20.03
N LEU A 266 -2.23 -8.47 20.86
CA LEU A 266 -0.90 -8.74 21.43
C LEU A 266 0.25 -8.79 20.41
N ILE A 267 -0.06 -9.06 19.14
CA ILE A 267 0.87 -9.21 18.01
C ILE A 267 1.05 -7.95 17.14
N SER A 268 0.50 -6.79 17.55
CA SER A 268 0.57 -5.54 16.77
C SER A 268 1.63 -4.56 17.30
N LYS A 269 2.17 -3.72 16.40
CA LYS A 269 2.96 -2.53 16.73
C LYS A 269 2.27 -1.28 16.19
N ILE A 270 2.64 -0.13 16.73
CA ILE A 270 2.21 1.18 16.25
C ILE A 270 3.04 1.53 15.01
N TYR A 271 2.36 1.81 13.89
CA TYR A 271 2.94 2.26 12.62
C TYR A 271 2.41 3.64 12.19
N PRO A 272 3.20 4.43 11.43
CA PRO A 272 2.77 5.70 10.88
C PRO A 272 2.04 5.52 9.54
N PHE A 273 0.94 6.25 9.37
CA PHE A 273 0.14 6.24 8.14
C PHE A 273 -0.21 7.64 7.66
N ASN A 274 -0.20 7.86 6.35
CA ASN A 274 -1.05 8.88 5.76
C ASN A 274 -2.49 8.36 5.69
N VAL A 275 -3.38 8.96 6.45
CA VAL A 275 -4.81 8.67 6.40
C VAL A 275 -5.47 9.63 5.40
N VAL A 276 -6.04 9.07 4.35
CA VAL A 276 -6.66 9.81 3.26
C VAL A 276 -8.16 9.54 3.24
N LYS A 277 -8.97 10.58 3.35
CA LYS A 277 -10.42 10.46 3.19
C LYS A 277 -10.81 10.51 1.72
N VAL A 278 -11.38 9.44 1.18
CA VAL A 278 -11.84 9.37 -0.21
C VAL A 278 -13.34 9.11 -0.26
N SER A 279 -14.03 9.83 -1.16
CA SER A 279 -15.46 9.64 -1.44
C SER A 279 -15.66 9.28 -2.91
N TRP A 280 -16.39 8.21 -3.19
CA TRP A 280 -16.68 7.73 -4.54
C TRP A 280 -18.00 6.97 -4.59
N PHE A 281 -18.53 6.77 -5.80
CA PHE A 281 -19.72 5.97 -6.02
C PHE A 281 -19.35 4.51 -6.28
N ILE A 282 -20.10 3.61 -5.67
CA ILE A 282 -20.14 2.18 -6.01
C ILE A 282 -21.50 1.83 -6.60
N GLU A 283 -21.56 0.79 -7.44
CA GLU A 283 -22.79 0.42 -8.15
C GLU A 283 -23.91 -0.04 -7.22
N ARG A 284 -23.57 -0.75 -6.13
CA ARG A 284 -24.51 -1.21 -5.11
C ARG A 284 -23.90 -1.06 -3.71
N GLY A 285 -24.75 -0.81 -2.70
CA GLY A 285 -24.28 -0.57 -1.32
C GLY A 285 -23.64 -1.79 -0.64
N ASP A 286 -23.96 -2.99 -1.10
CA ASP A 286 -23.41 -4.28 -0.63
C ASP A 286 -22.23 -4.77 -1.48
N ALA A 287 -21.90 -4.06 -2.57
CA ALA A 287 -20.79 -4.44 -3.43
C ALA A 287 -19.45 -4.24 -2.71
N GLU A 288 -18.45 -4.98 -3.19
CA GLU A 288 -17.06 -4.71 -2.83
C GLU A 288 -16.69 -3.26 -3.16
N LEU A 289 -15.78 -2.70 -2.37
CA LEU A 289 -15.35 -1.30 -2.50
C LEU A 289 -14.72 -0.96 -3.87
N ASP A 290 -14.42 -1.97 -4.68
CA ASP A 290 -13.84 -1.88 -6.02
C ASP A 290 -14.87 -1.89 -7.17
N ASP A 291 -16.17 -2.07 -6.90
CA ASP A 291 -17.22 -1.90 -7.91
C ASP A 291 -17.58 -0.42 -8.16
N VAL A 292 -16.57 0.30 -8.64
CA VAL A 292 -16.56 1.76 -8.78
C VAL A 292 -17.38 2.21 -10.00
N ILE A 293 -18.17 3.27 -9.81
CA ILE A 293 -18.71 4.08 -10.91
C ILE A 293 -17.66 5.12 -11.32
N ILE A 294 -17.34 5.15 -12.62
CA ILE A 294 -16.18 5.89 -13.12
C ILE A 294 -16.45 7.39 -13.20
N VAL A 295 -15.39 8.20 -13.03
CA VAL A 295 -15.51 9.66 -12.96
C VAL A 295 -16.26 10.30 -14.13
N PRO A 296 -16.06 9.87 -15.40
CA PRO A 296 -16.80 10.44 -16.52
C PRO A 296 -18.32 10.29 -16.37
N GLU A 297 -18.80 9.15 -15.90
CA GLU A 297 -20.23 8.89 -15.70
C GLU A 297 -20.76 9.66 -14.49
N VAL A 298 -20.00 9.70 -13.38
CA VAL A 298 -20.35 10.52 -12.21
C VAL A 298 -20.52 11.98 -12.60
N LYS A 299 -19.61 12.53 -13.41
CA LYS A 299 -19.73 13.89 -13.94
C LYS A 299 -20.93 14.08 -14.85
N ALA A 300 -21.20 13.12 -15.73
CA ALA A 300 -22.32 13.19 -16.66
C ALA A 300 -23.68 13.10 -15.94
N ALA A 301 -23.70 12.52 -14.75
CA ALA A 301 -24.89 12.44 -13.90
C ALA A 301 -25.24 13.75 -13.18
N ASP A 302 -24.30 14.70 -13.03
CA ASP A 302 -24.55 16.04 -12.46
C ASP A 302 -25.54 16.83 -13.35
N ALA A 303 -26.82 16.75 -13.01
CA ALA A 303 -27.92 17.19 -13.85
C ALA A 303 -28.15 18.70 -13.70
N ASN A 304 -27.96 19.22 -12.48
CA ASN A 304 -28.12 20.63 -12.17
C ASN A 304 -26.85 21.46 -12.48
N LYS A 305 -25.74 20.81 -12.83
CA LYS A 305 -24.44 21.41 -13.17
C LYS A 305 -23.82 22.22 -12.03
N ASP A 306 -24.11 21.87 -10.78
CA ASP A 306 -23.57 22.53 -9.59
C ASP A 306 -22.13 22.05 -9.25
N ARG A 307 -21.62 21.06 -10.00
CA ARG A 307 -20.33 20.37 -9.84
C ARG A 307 -20.29 19.40 -8.67
N VAL A 308 -21.44 18.97 -8.18
CA VAL A 308 -21.59 17.98 -7.11
C VAL A 308 -22.64 16.96 -7.51
N THR A 309 -22.20 15.76 -7.90
CA THR A 309 -23.12 14.67 -8.21
C THR A 309 -23.72 14.09 -6.92
N THR A 310 -25.04 14.09 -6.81
CA THR A 310 -25.77 13.46 -5.69
C THR A 310 -26.10 11.99 -5.96
N VAL A 311 -26.56 11.28 -4.92
CA VAL A 311 -27.01 9.88 -5.06
C VAL A 311 -28.24 9.81 -5.95
N GLU A 312 -29.18 10.75 -5.80
CA GLU A 312 -30.41 10.80 -6.59
C GLU A 312 -30.11 11.03 -8.07
N GLU A 313 -29.17 11.93 -8.37
CA GLU A 313 -28.69 12.18 -9.73
C GLU A 313 -28.04 10.93 -10.33
N MET A 314 -27.12 10.31 -9.58
CA MET A 314 -26.45 9.08 -10.02
C MET A 314 -27.44 7.95 -10.29
N ARG A 315 -28.49 7.81 -9.45
CA ARG A 315 -29.53 6.79 -9.61
C ARG A 315 -30.49 7.07 -10.76
N LYS A 316 -30.60 8.30 -11.25
CA LYS A 316 -31.41 8.67 -12.43
C LYS A 316 -30.61 8.61 -13.73
N TYR A 317 -29.28 8.62 -13.64
CA TYR A 317 -28.37 8.57 -14.79
C TYR A 317 -28.73 7.42 -15.75
N GLU A 318 -28.75 7.72 -17.05
CA GLU A 318 -29.03 6.77 -18.14
C GLU A 318 -30.23 5.84 -17.87
N LYS A 319 -31.39 6.42 -17.56
CA LYS A 319 -32.65 5.68 -17.27
C LYS A 319 -32.53 4.69 -16.10
N GLY A 320 -31.72 5.04 -15.10
CA GLY A 320 -31.54 4.21 -13.90
C GLY A 320 -30.51 3.10 -14.06
N LYS A 321 -29.51 3.29 -14.94
CA LYS A 321 -28.37 2.38 -15.08
C LYS A 321 -27.74 2.00 -13.74
N TYR A 322 -27.64 2.97 -12.83
CA TYR A 322 -27.11 2.79 -11.48
C TYR A 322 -28.17 3.04 -10.40
N LYS A 323 -29.36 2.44 -10.53
CA LYS A 323 -30.49 2.62 -9.61
C LYS A 323 -30.16 2.34 -8.12
N ASP A 324 -29.16 1.51 -7.85
CA ASP A 324 -28.72 1.11 -6.51
C ASP A 324 -27.43 1.80 -6.07
N ALA A 325 -26.96 2.81 -6.84
CA ALA A 325 -25.73 3.53 -6.56
C ALA A 325 -25.68 4.05 -5.14
N THR A 326 -24.50 3.96 -4.53
CA THR A 326 -24.25 4.46 -3.19
C THR A 326 -22.98 5.29 -3.18
N LEU A 327 -23.04 6.49 -2.60
CA LEU A 327 -21.87 7.29 -2.32
C LEU A 327 -21.22 6.78 -1.04
N VAL A 328 -20.04 6.20 -1.15
CA VAL A 328 -19.25 5.77 0.00
C VAL A 328 -18.18 6.78 0.33
N THR A 329 -17.85 6.89 1.62
CA THR A 329 -16.70 7.65 2.09
C THR A 329 -15.92 6.79 3.06
N LYS A 330 -14.62 6.61 2.79
CA LYS A 330 -13.75 5.74 3.59
C LYS A 330 -12.39 6.40 3.81
N GLU A 331 -11.73 5.99 4.89
CA GLU A 331 -10.34 6.32 5.12
C GLU A 331 -9.44 5.24 4.51
N MET A 332 -8.40 5.66 3.79
CA MET A 332 -7.32 4.77 3.36
C MET A 332 -6.04 5.12 4.05
N ASN A 333 -5.32 4.07 4.40
CA ASN A 333 -4.12 4.14 5.20
C ASN A 333 -2.96 3.76 4.29
N PHE A 334 -2.08 4.72 4.03
CA PHE A 334 -0.83 4.50 3.32
C PHE A 334 0.30 4.50 4.34
N ASN A 335 0.95 3.35 4.57
CA ASN A 335 2.10 3.24 5.48
C ASN A 335 3.18 4.27 5.11
N VAL A 336 3.84 4.86 6.10
CA VAL A 336 5.03 5.69 5.88
C VAL A 336 6.26 4.87 6.22
N THR A 337 7.21 4.76 5.30
CA THR A 337 8.39 3.88 5.45
C THR A 337 9.70 4.47 4.93
N HIS A 338 9.67 5.61 4.26
CA HIS A 338 10.85 6.28 3.70
C HIS A 338 11.01 7.67 4.29
N SER A 339 12.04 8.39 3.85
CA SER A 339 12.44 9.68 4.39
C SER A 339 12.64 9.58 5.90
N ILE A 340 13.52 8.63 6.25
CA ILE A 340 14.07 8.41 7.60
C ILE A 340 15.23 9.37 7.81
#